data_AF-A0A401GCS7-F1
#
_entry.id   AF-A0A401GCS7-F1
#
_cell.length_a   1.000
_cell.length_b   1.000
_cell.length_c   1.000
_cell.angle_alpha   90.00
_cell.angle_beta   90.00
_cell.angle_gamma   90.00
#
_symmetry.space_group_name_H-M   'P 1'
#
loop_
_entity.id
_entity.type
_entity.pdbx_description
1 polymer ?
#
loop_
_entity_poly.entity_id
_entity_poly.type
_entity_poly.pdbx_seq_one_letter_code
_entity_poly.pdbx_strand_id
1 'polypeptide(L)'
;MLKLFKQFSMTNFAVGRTPSASDRFKIIVVHRHPQRLPELPIEIIIEIFEIAVYLSNESAATISLVSSWARKIAVPHLFSTIVSHAAPLTPEEVANASKSSQAPTSRTKLSPYLGGFVQHLWTERTGISNIANEVDLFRACPNVEHLALSSPSLQSLSMACRMHRKTSIVPAFPSSLRSITMITPTYRYEWHILVGVRVPNGGLLLHNITHLRLLEMGAAAYAPHAHLPNLTPSRAPSRRSNSRSRSRPPP
;
A
#
# COMPACT_ATOMS: atom_id res chain seq x y z
N MET A 1 7.26 -7.83 -2.12
CA MET A 1 6.00 -8.44 -2.59
C MET A 1 5.75 -8.30 -4.10
N LEU A 2 5.76 -7.09 -4.69
CA LEU A 2 5.53 -6.91 -6.14
C LEU A 2 6.58 -7.57 -7.07
N LYS A 3 7.82 -7.78 -6.61
CA LYS A 3 8.84 -8.55 -7.38
C LYS A 3 8.48 -10.04 -7.52
N LEU A 4 7.78 -10.65 -6.54
CA LEU A 4 7.33 -12.05 -6.61
C LEU A 4 6.17 -12.22 -7.59
N PHE A 5 5.28 -11.23 -7.71
CA PHE A 5 4.15 -11.29 -8.65
C PHE A 5 4.57 -11.06 -10.12
N LYS A 6 5.57 -10.20 -10.36
CA LYS A 6 6.06 -9.94 -11.73
C LYS A 6 6.76 -11.16 -12.34
N GLN A 7 7.29 -12.07 -11.50
CA GLN A 7 7.96 -13.29 -11.96
C GLN A 7 6.99 -14.42 -12.34
N PHE A 8 5.72 -14.37 -11.91
CA PHE A 8 4.73 -15.41 -12.18
C PHE A 8 3.64 -15.03 -13.20
N SER A 9 3.55 -13.75 -13.60
CA SER A 9 2.59 -13.32 -14.64
C SER A 9 3.08 -13.57 -16.08
N MET A 10 4.29 -14.14 -16.27
CA MET A 10 4.83 -14.48 -17.59
C MET A 10 5.17 -15.95 -17.81
N THR A 11 4.90 -16.84 -16.85
CA THR A 11 4.92 -18.28 -17.09
C THR A 11 3.59 -18.72 -17.70
N ASN A 12 3.34 -18.23 -18.92
CA ASN A 12 2.63 -19.04 -19.89
C ASN A 12 3.38 -20.36 -20.05
N PHE A 13 2.61 -21.44 -20.10
CA PHE A 13 3.01 -22.76 -20.55
C PHE A 13 3.85 -22.67 -21.83
N ALA A 14 5.18 -22.57 -21.69
CA ALA A 14 6.11 -22.86 -22.77
C ALA A 14 6.44 -24.35 -22.68
N VAL A 15 5.55 -25.17 -23.24
CA VAL A 15 5.88 -26.53 -23.66
C VAL A 15 6.92 -26.40 -24.77
N GLY A 16 8.15 -26.85 -24.53
CA GLY A 16 9.15 -26.96 -25.59
C GLY A 16 10.59 -26.68 -25.17
N ARG A 17 11.20 -27.61 -24.44
CA ARG A 17 12.63 -27.90 -24.58
C ARG A 17 12.83 -29.40 -24.59
N THR A 18 13.31 -29.91 -25.71
CA THR A 18 13.79 -31.28 -25.87
C THR A 18 15.03 -31.48 -25.00
N PRO A 19 15.05 -32.42 -24.04
CA PRO A 19 16.23 -32.68 -23.25
C PRO A 19 17.28 -33.46 -24.05
N SER A 20 18.49 -32.93 -24.03
CA SER A 20 19.71 -33.58 -24.55
C SER A 20 20.02 -34.86 -23.77
N ALA A 21 20.39 -35.90 -24.50
CA ALA A 21 20.65 -37.23 -24.02
C ALA A 21 22.00 -37.30 -23.29
N SER A 22 22.00 -37.29 -21.95
CA SER A 22 22.94 -38.07 -21.11
C SER A 22 22.82 -37.68 -19.63
N ASP A 23 21.64 -37.81 -19.03
CA ASP A 23 21.57 -37.97 -17.58
C ASP A 23 20.34 -38.78 -17.18
N ARG A 24 20.57 -40.04 -16.79
CA ARG A 24 19.51 -40.99 -16.42
C ARG A 24 19.07 -40.73 -14.98
N PHE A 25 18.32 -39.66 -14.77
CA PHE A 25 17.52 -39.52 -13.57
C PHE A 25 16.40 -40.58 -13.59
N LYS A 26 16.53 -41.63 -12.77
CA LYS A 26 15.43 -42.54 -12.46
C LYS A 26 14.35 -41.72 -11.73
N ILE A 27 13.35 -41.28 -12.48
CA ILE A 27 12.12 -40.73 -11.91
C ILE A 27 11.42 -41.89 -11.20
N ILE A 28 11.54 -41.95 -9.87
CA ILE A 28 10.75 -42.86 -9.04
C ILE A 28 9.34 -42.27 -9.02
N VAL A 29 8.47 -42.78 -9.90
CA VAL A 29 7.04 -42.52 -9.86
C VAL A 29 6.49 -43.23 -8.63
N VAL A 30 6.44 -42.52 -7.51
CA VAL A 30 5.76 -43.02 -6.30
C VAL A 30 4.27 -43.02 -6.61
N HIS A 31 3.71 -44.19 -6.94
CA HIS A 31 2.27 -44.41 -7.03
C HIS A 31 1.65 -44.28 -5.63
N ARG A 32 1.39 -43.04 -5.20
CA ARG A 32 0.51 -42.79 -4.06
C ARG A 32 -0.91 -43.10 -4.53
N HIS A 33 -1.52 -44.13 -3.95
CA HIS A 33 -2.96 -44.33 -4.07
C HIS A 33 -3.66 -43.01 -3.71
N PRO A 34 -4.59 -42.51 -4.54
CA PRO A 34 -5.33 -41.30 -4.23
C PRO A 34 -6.22 -41.59 -3.03
N GLN A 35 -5.73 -41.30 -1.83
CA GLN A 35 -6.57 -41.21 -0.66
C GLN A 35 -7.53 -40.06 -0.95
N ARG A 36 -8.78 -40.41 -1.25
CA ARG A 36 -9.86 -39.42 -1.34
C ARG A 36 -9.97 -38.79 0.04
N LEU A 37 -9.53 -37.54 0.15
CA LEU A 37 -9.84 -36.74 1.32
C LEU A 37 -11.36 -36.75 1.49
N PRO A 38 -11.87 -36.90 2.72
CA PRO A 38 -13.31 -36.74 2.96
C PRO A 38 -13.73 -35.39 2.38
N GLU A 39 -14.85 -35.38 1.64
CA GLU A 39 -15.37 -34.17 1.01
C GLU A 39 -15.76 -33.18 2.12
N LEU A 40 -14.87 -32.21 2.36
CA LEU A 40 -15.18 -31.08 3.23
C LEU A 40 -16.21 -30.20 2.51
N PRO A 41 -17.26 -29.74 3.23
CA PRO A 41 -18.15 -28.72 2.70
C PRO A 41 -17.35 -27.49 2.26
N ILE A 42 -17.73 -26.93 1.11
CA ILE A 42 -16.99 -25.83 0.50
C ILE A 42 -16.94 -24.60 1.41
N GLU A 43 -17.98 -24.40 2.23
CA GLU A 43 -18.10 -23.33 3.22
C GLU A 43 -16.97 -23.39 4.24
N ILE A 44 -16.61 -24.59 4.71
CA ILE A 44 -15.52 -24.78 5.68
C ILE A 44 -14.17 -24.48 5.03
N ILE A 45 -13.99 -24.83 3.75
CA ILE A 45 -12.76 -24.53 3.02
C ILE A 45 -12.63 -23.01 2.80
N ILE A 46 -13.73 -22.31 2.49
CA ILE A 46 -13.76 -20.85 2.41
C ILE A 46 -13.32 -20.25 3.75
N GLU A 47 -13.94 -20.67 4.85
CA GLU A 47 -13.67 -20.13 6.17
C GLU A 47 -12.21 -20.38 6.60
N ILE A 48 -11.67 -21.58 6.35
CA ILE A 48 -10.25 -21.88 6.59
C ILE A 48 -9.36 -20.95 5.77
N PHE A 49 -9.69 -20.71 4.49
CA PHE A 49 -8.91 -19.83 3.65
C PHE A 49 -9.01 -18.37 4.09
N GLU A 50 -10.19 -17.87 4.41
CA GLU A 50 -10.40 -16.51 4.94
C GLU A 50 -9.62 -16.29 6.23
N ILE A 51 -9.65 -17.25 7.16
CA ILE A 51 -8.89 -17.19 8.41
C ILE A 51 -7.38 -17.22 8.11
N ALA A 52 -6.91 -18.18 7.31
CA ALA A 52 -5.48 -18.30 6.99
C ALA A 52 -4.96 -17.04 6.28
N VAL A 53 -5.74 -16.51 5.34
CA VAL A 53 -5.47 -15.28 4.61
C VAL A 53 -5.45 -14.06 5.55
N TYR A 54 -6.39 -13.98 6.50
CA TYR A 54 -6.47 -12.91 7.50
C TYR A 54 -5.27 -12.92 8.45
N LEU A 55 -4.77 -14.11 8.83
CA LEU A 55 -3.66 -14.26 9.76
C LEU A 55 -2.30 -13.88 9.15
N SER A 56 -2.08 -14.15 7.86
CA SER A 56 -0.78 -13.86 7.22
C SER A 56 -0.88 -13.65 5.71
N ASN A 57 -0.14 -12.65 5.23
CA ASN A 57 0.06 -12.41 3.79
C ASN A 57 0.74 -13.59 3.08
N GLU A 58 1.62 -14.34 3.78
CA GLU A 58 2.30 -15.51 3.20
C GLU A 58 1.33 -16.67 2.97
N SER A 59 0.44 -16.91 3.93
CA SER A 59 -0.65 -17.88 3.79
C SER A 59 -1.59 -17.49 2.66
N ALA A 60 -1.95 -16.21 2.57
CA ALA A 60 -2.76 -15.70 1.47
C ALA A 60 -2.09 -15.91 0.11
N ALA A 61 -0.78 -15.65 0.01
CA ALA A 61 -0.02 -15.87 -1.22
C ALA A 61 -0.01 -17.35 -1.60
N THR A 62 0.26 -18.24 -0.64
CA THR A 62 0.25 -19.70 -0.86
C THR A 62 -1.12 -20.20 -1.32
N ILE A 63 -2.21 -19.76 -0.67
CA ILE A 63 -3.59 -20.10 -1.03
C ILE A 63 -3.93 -19.62 -2.46
N SER A 64 -3.45 -18.45 -2.86
CA SER A 64 -3.68 -17.89 -4.20
C SER A 64 -3.08 -18.71 -5.35
N LEU A 65 -2.14 -19.61 -5.04
CA LEU A 65 -1.49 -20.53 -5.97
C LEU A 65 -2.22 -21.87 -6.11
N VAL A 66 -3.09 -22.22 -5.15
CA VAL A 66 -3.79 -23.52 -5.14
C VAL A 66 -4.83 -23.62 -6.27
N SER A 67 -5.66 -22.60 -6.44
CA SER A 67 -6.70 -22.57 -7.47
C SER A 67 -7.15 -21.14 -7.82
N SER A 68 -7.84 -20.98 -8.94
CA SER A 68 -8.41 -19.69 -9.36
C SER A 68 -9.51 -19.18 -8.41
N TRP A 69 -10.27 -20.08 -7.81
CA TRP A 69 -11.28 -19.76 -6.82
C TRP A 69 -10.64 -19.31 -5.50
N ALA A 70 -9.64 -20.04 -5.00
CA ALA A 70 -8.88 -19.66 -3.80
C ALA A 70 -8.19 -18.30 -3.97
N ARG A 71 -7.68 -18.01 -5.18
CA ARG A 71 -7.13 -16.70 -5.53
C ARG A 71 -8.16 -15.57 -5.39
N LYS A 72 -9.41 -15.77 -5.79
CA LYS A 72 -10.46 -14.73 -5.65
C LYS A 72 -10.68 -14.36 -4.18
N ILE A 73 -10.59 -15.33 -3.28
CA ILE A 73 -10.69 -15.12 -1.83
C ILE A 73 -9.44 -14.43 -1.29
N ALA A 74 -8.23 -14.86 -1.71
CA ALA A 74 -6.98 -14.33 -1.17
C ALA A 74 -6.62 -12.91 -1.65
N VAL A 75 -6.99 -12.54 -2.89
CA VAL A 75 -6.58 -11.27 -3.53
C VAL A 75 -6.97 -10.03 -2.71
N PRO A 76 -8.21 -9.85 -2.24
CA PRO A 76 -8.59 -8.69 -1.44
C PRO A 76 -7.68 -8.46 -0.22
N HIS A 77 -7.27 -9.53 0.45
CA HIS A 77 -6.44 -9.44 1.64
C HIS A 77 -4.96 -9.18 1.30
N LEU A 78 -4.43 -9.81 0.24
CA LEU A 78 -3.08 -9.57 -0.24
C LEU A 78 -2.84 -8.12 -0.65
N PHE A 79 -3.86 -7.46 -1.21
CA PHE A 79 -3.79 -6.07 -1.66
C PHE A 79 -4.47 -5.08 -0.72
N SER A 80 -4.95 -5.53 0.45
CA SER A 80 -5.56 -4.67 1.46
C SER A 80 -4.62 -3.55 1.92
N THR A 81 -3.33 -3.88 2.01
CA THR A 81 -2.27 -2.98 2.45
C THR A 81 -1.19 -2.87 1.38
N ILE A 82 -0.98 -1.66 0.86
CA ILE A 82 0.14 -1.36 -0.04
C ILE A 82 1.11 -0.42 0.66
N VAL A 83 2.38 -0.84 0.71
CA VAL A 83 3.49 0.02 1.10
C VAL A 83 4.28 0.38 -0.15
N SER A 84 4.20 1.65 -0.53
CA SER A 84 4.92 2.24 -1.65
C SER A 84 6.15 2.96 -1.09
N HIS A 85 7.30 2.33 -1.26
CA HIS A 85 8.59 2.96 -1.01
C HIS A 85 9.07 3.56 -2.33
N ALA A 86 9.16 4.88 -2.39
CA ALA A 86 9.90 5.51 -3.47
C ALA A 86 11.38 5.24 -3.22
N ALA A 87 11.95 4.30 -3.99
CA ALA A 87 13.40 4.10 -3.95
C ALA A 87 14.09 5.44 -4.30
N PRO A 88 15.15 5.82 -3.56
CA PRO A 88 15.92 7.00 -3.91
C PRO A 88 16.51 6.75 -5.30
N LEU A 89 16.39 7.73 -6.18
CA LEU A 89 17.02 7.66 -7.50
C LEU A 89 18.53 7.53 -7.28
N THR A 90 19.15 6.54 -7.90
CA THR A 90 20.61 6.44 -7.84
C THR A 90 21.22 7.62 -8.62
N PRO A 91 22.41 8.13 -8.25
CA PRO A 91 23.05 9.22 -8.99
C PRO A 91 23.21 8.91 -10.49
N GLU A 92 23.39 7.64 -10.84
CA GLU A 92 23.44 7.15 -12.23
C GLU A 92 22.10 7.31 -12.95
N GLU A 93 20.97 7.01 -12.29
CA GLU A 93 19.62 7.26 -12.85
C GLU A 93 19.40 8.76 -13.11
N VAL A 94 19.88 9.62 -12.20
CA VAL A 94 19.79 11.08 -12.37
C VAL A 94 20.69 11.56 -13.53
N ALA A 95 21.91 11.03 -13.63
CA ALA A 95 22.84 11.38 -14.71
C ALA A 95 22.40 10.87 -16.09
N ASN A 96 21.68 9.75 -16.14
CA ASN A 96 21.14 9.19 -17.38
C ASN A 96 19.80 9.81 -17.77
N ALA A 97 19.02 10.32 -16.81
CA ALA A 97 17.75 11.02 -17.08
C ALA A 97 17.92 12.29 -17.94
N SER A 98 19.09 12.92 -17.92
CA SER A 98 19.38 14.10 -18.77
C SER A 98 19.78 13.74 -20.21
N LYS A 99 20.21 12.50 -20.47
CA LYS A 99 20.64 12.03 -21.80
C LYS A 99 19.54 11.26 -22.54
N SER A 100 18.61 10.66 -21.81
CA SER A 100 17.50 9.89 -22.35
C SER A 100 16.22 10.73 -22.33
N SER A 101 15.75 11.18 -23.50
CA SER A 101 14.41 11.75 -23.66
C SER A 101 13.30 10.71 -23.45
N GLN A 102 13.65 9.43 -23.30
CA GLN A 102 12.73 8.39 -22.88
C GLN A 102 12.62 8.43 -21.35
N ALA A 103 11.50 8.95 -20.87
CA ALA A 103 11.13 8.90 -19.45
C ALA A 103 11.22 7.45 -18.96
N PRO A 104 11.86 7.17 -17.82
CA PRO A 104 12.07 5.80 -17.33
C PRO A 104 10.73 5.08 -17.13
N THR A 105 10.42 4.16 -18.05
CA THR A 105 9.13 3.44 -18.19
C THR A 105 8.90 2.37 -17.12
N SER A 106 9.73 2.28 -16.08
CA SER A 106 9.81 1.08 -15.23
C SER A 106 9.12 1.18 -13.87
N ARG A 107 8.34 2.23 -13.59
CA ARG A 107 7.47 2.21 -12.40
C ARG A 107 6.19 1.44 -12.73
N THR A 108 6.08 0.25 -12.15
CA THR A 108 4.90 -0.61 -12.23
C THR A 108 3.68 0.16 -11.77
N LYS A 109 2.86 0.60 -12.73
CA LYS A 109 1.54 1.16 -12.46
C LYS A 109 0.70 0.07 -11.80
N LEU A 110 0.11 0.38 -10.65
CA LEU A 110 -0.84 -0.52 -10.01
C LEU A 110 -2.03 -0.70 -10.95
N SER A 111 -2.42 -1.95 -11.22
CA SER A 111 -3.61 -2.22 -12.02
C SER A 111 -4.83 -1.60 -11.32
N PRO A 112 -5.70 -0.84 -12.02
CA PRO A 112 -6.89 -0.23 -11.42
C PRO A 112 -7.80 -1.24 -10.72
N TYR A 113 -7.88 -2.48 -11.23
CA TYR A 113 -8.63 -3.57 -10.60
C TYR A 113 -8.10 -3.91 -9.21
N LEU A 114 -6.77 -3.97 -9.04
CA LEU A 114 -6.15 -4.29 -7.75
C LEU A 114 -6.28 -3.14 -6.76
N GLY A 115 -6.20 -1.91 -7.25
CA GLY A 115 -6.33 -0.71 -6.43
C GLY A 115 -7.70 -0.57 -5.75
N GLY A 116 -8.75 -1.20 -6.30
CA GLY A 116 -10.06 -1.29 -5.66
C GLY A 116 -10.06 -2.06 -4.33
N PHE A 117 -9.08 -2.91 -4.07
CA PHE A 117 -8.96 -3.66 -2.81
C PHE A 117 -8.11 -2.96 -1.75
N VAL A 118 -7.46 -1.84 -2.10
CA VAL A 118 -6.51 -1.15 -1.22
C VAL A 118 -7.26 -0.30 -0.20
N GLN A 119 -7.18 -0.69 1.07
CA GLN A 119 -7.78 0.03 2.20
C GLN A 119 -6.72 0.81 3.00
N HIS A 120 -5.51 0.24 3.10
CA HIS A 120 -4.38 0.84 3.79
C HIS A 120 -3.29 1.18 2.78
N LEU A 121 -3.00 2.45 2.62
CA LEU A 121 -1.93 2.91 1.73
C LEU A 121 -0.86 3.61 2.55
N TRP A 122 0.36 3.12 2.45
CA TRP A 122 1.53 3.73 3.07
C TRP A 122 2.47 4.21 1.98
N THR A 123 2.66 5.52 1.87
CA THR A 123 3.62 6.14 0.96
C THR A 123 4.80 6.66 1.75
N GLU A 124 5.92 5.95 1.67
CA GLU A 124 7.19 6.40 2.25
C GLU A 124 8.07 6.94 1.14
N ARG A 125 8.42 8.21 1.25
CA ARG A 125 9.23 8.92 0.27
C ARG A 125 10.62 9.18 0.84
N THR A 126 11.63 8.52 0.27
CA THR A 126 13.03 8.86 0.52
C THR A 126 13.55 9.66 -0.68
N GLY A 127 13.56 10.99 -0.56
CA GLY A 127 14.10 11.90 -1.58
C GLY A 127 13.09 12.52 -2.56
N ILE A 128 13.55 12.90 -3.74
CA ILE A 128 12.76 13.64 -4.75
C ILE A 128 11.97 12.64 -5.62
N SER A 129 10.84 12.13 -5.10
CA SER A 129 9.88 11.38 -5.94
C SER A 129 9.11 12.31 -6.89
N ASN A 130 8.73 11.78 -8.06
CA ASN A 130 7.86 12.49 -8.99
C ASN A 130 6.43 12.51 -8.45
N ILE A 131 5.90 13.72 -8.20
CA ILE A 131 4.53 13.98 -7.73
C ILE A 131 3.49 13.27 -8.60
N ALA A 132 3.70 13.21 -9.92
CA ALA A 132 2.77 12.56 -10.85
C ALA A 132 2.56 11.06 -10.52
N ASN A 133 3.60 10.37 -10.06
CA ASN A 133 3.49 8.95 -9.72
C ASN A 133 2.67 8.72 -8.45
N GLU A 134 2.78 9.60 -7.45
CA GLU A 134 1.96 9.54 -6.25
C GLU A 134 0.51 9.87 -6.56
N VAL A 135 0.28 10.88 -7.40
CA VAL A 135 -1.07 11.23 -7.88
C VAL A 135 -1.70 10.03 -8.59
N ASP A 136 -0.97 9.36 -9.48
CA ASP A 136 -1.46 8.16 -10.18
C ASP A 136 -1.73 7.01 -9.20
N LEU A 137 -0.88 6.80 -8.20
CA LEU A 137 -1.07 5.79 -7.17
C LEU A 137 -2.34 6.04 -6.34
N PHE A 138 -2.55 7.29 -5.91
CA PHE A 138 -3.77 7.69 -5.20
C PHE A 138 -5.02 7.46 -6.06
N ARG A 139 -4.96 7.83 -7.34
CA ARG A 139 -6.08 7.60 -8.27
C ARG A 139 -6.36 6.13 -8.52
N ALA A 140 -5.34 5.27 -8.48
CA ALA A 140 -5.53 3.84 -8.63
C ALA A 140 -6.24 3.21 -7.42
N CYS A 141 -6.19 3.83 -6.24
CA CYS A 141 -6.67 3.25 -4.98
C CYS A 141 -7.89 4.01 -4.41
N PRO A 142 -9.09 3.93 -5.03
CA PRO A 142 -10.24 4.75 -4.64
C PRO A 142 -10.74 4.50 -3.21
N ASN A 143 -10.58 3.27 -2.70
CA ASN A 143 -11.17 2.79 -1.44
C ASN A 143 -10.24 2.93 -0.22
N VAL A 144 -9.20 3.77 -0.30
CA VAL A 144 -8.28 3.96 0.83
C VAL A 144 -9.02 4.59 2.01
N GLU A 145 -8.97 3.91 3.15
CA GLU A 145 -9.52 4.37 4.43
C GLU A 145 -8.43 4.89 5.36
N HIS A 146 -7.25 4.27 5.31
CA HIS A 146 -6.10 4.60 6.13
C HIS A 146 -4.91 4.97 5.25
N LEU A 147 -4.48 6.23 5.34
CA LEU A 147 -3.39 6.75 4.56
C LEU A 147 -2.23 7.13 5.48
N ALA A 148 -1.06 6.54 5.28
CA ALA A 148 0.18 6.95 5.91
C ALA A 148 1.08 7.63 4.87
N LEU A 149 1.45 8.89 5.09
CA LEU A 149 2.24 9.65 4.13
C LEU A 149 3.26 10.58 4.81
N SER A 150 4.30 10.95 4.07
CA SER A 150 5.22 12.03 4.47
C SER A 150 4.63 13.39 4.13
N SER A 151 5.10 14.45 4.77
CA SER A 151 4.54 15.80 4.56
C SER A 151 4.52 16.26 3.09
N PRO A 152 5.59 16.05 2.29
CA PRO A 152 5.59 16.42 0.88
C PRO A 152 4.48 15.75 0.05
N SER A 153 4.03 14.56 0.45
CA SER A 153 2.98 13.83 -0.25
C SER A 153 1.57 14.41 -0.03
N LEU A 154 1.39 15.37 0.89
CA LEU A 154 0.13 16.12 1.04
C LEU A 154 -0.21 16.89 -0.23
N GLN A 155 0.80 17.37 -0.96
CA GLN A 155 0.59 18.07 -2.23
C GLN A 155 0.07 17.12 -3.31
N SER A 156 0.68 15.94 -3.44
CA SER A 156 0.24 14.86 -4.33
C SER A 156 -1.20 14.44 -4.01
N LEU A 157 -1.55 14.33 -2.72
CA LEU A 157 -2.90 14.03 -2.25
C LEU A 157 -3.91 15.10 -2.67
N SER A 158 -3.59 16.37 -2.46
CA SER A 158 -4.44 17.50 -2.89
C SER A 158 -4.67 17.51 -4.40
N MET A 159 -3.61 17.28 -5.19
CA MET A 159 -3.69 17.18 -6.64
C MET A 159 -4.58 16.01 -7.08
N ALA A 160 -4.41 14.83 -6.49
CA ALA A 160 -5.23 13.66 -6.80
C ALA A 160 -6.73 13.92 -6.54
N CYS A 161 -7.06 14.58 -5.43
CA CYS A 161 -8.44 14.95 -5.11
C CYS A 161 -9.03 15.95 -6.13
N ARG A 162 -8.24 16.93 -6.58
CA ARG A 162 -8.69 17.99 -7.50
C ARG A 162 -8.89 17.51 -8.94
N MET A 163 -8.09 16.54 -9.39
CA MET A 163 -8.11 16.05 -10.78
C MET A 163 -9.39 15.28 -11.15
N HIS A 164 -10.23 14.90 -10.18
CA HIS A 164 -11.41 14.06 -10.45
C HIS A 164 -12.57 14.79 -11.16
N ARG A 165 -12.55 16.13 -11.23
CA ARG A 165 -13.72 16.93 -11.61
C ARG A 165 -14.19 16.84 -13.08
N LYS A 166 -13.49 16.14 -13.98
CA LYS A 166 -13.75 16.32 -15.44
C LYS A 166 -14.08 15.08 -16.28
N THR A 167 -13.73 13.84 -15.92
CA THR A 167 -13.69 12.79 -16.98
C THR A 167 -13.87 11.31 -16.60
N SER A 168 -14.33 10.92 -15.41
CA SER A 168 -14.05 9.54 -14.97
C SER A 168 -15.28 8.67 -14.64
N ILE A 169 -15.40 7.55 -15.37
CA ILE A 169 -16.17 6.33 -15.05
C ILE A 169 -15.63 5.64 -13.77
N VAL A 170 -14.36 5.87 -13.44
CA VAL A 170 -13.71 5.28 -12.27
C VAL A 170 -14.16 6.02 -11.00
N PRO A 171 -14.48 5.29 -9.91
CA PRO A 171 -14.83 5.88 -8.62
C PRO A 171 -13.78 6.86 -8.13
N ALA A 172 -14.25 7.83 -7.35
CA ALA A 172 -13.50 9.03 -7.10
C ALA A 172 -12.70 8.99 -5.80
N PHE A 173 -11.41 9.32 -5.91
CA PHE A 173 -10.48 9.28 -4.79
C PHE A 173 -10.48 10.59 -3.99
N PRO A 174 -10.46 10.54 -2.65
CA PRO A 174 -10.83 9.39 -1.81
C PRO A 174 -12.34 9.38 -1.52
N SER A 175 -12.99 8.22 -1.64
CA SER A 175 -14.40 8.05 -1.22
C SER A 175 -14.52 7.74 0.29
N SER A 176 -13.52 7.06 0.86
CA SER A 176 -13.60 6.46 2.19
C SER A 176 -12.48 6.87 3.16
N LEU A 177 -11.67 7.88 2.84
CA LEU A 177 -10.53 8.26 3.68
C LEU A 177 -10.99 8.77 5.05
N ARG A 178 -10.62 8.05 6.12
CA ARG A 178 -11.00 8.30 7.52
C ARG A 178 -9.81 8.54 8.43
N SER A 179 -8.64 8.02 8.09
CA SER A 179 -7.45 8.07 8.94
C SER A 179 -6.23 8.57 8.16
N ILE A 180 -5.54 9.57 8.70
CA ILE A 180 -4.25 10.05 8.17
C ILE A 180 -3.16 9.81 9.22
N THR A 181 -2.05 9.20 8.81
CA THR A 181 -0.84 9.07 9.60
C THR A 181 0.28 9.87 8.93
N MET A 182 0.78 10.88 9.61
CA MET A 182 1.94 11.64 9.16
C MET A 182 3.21 10.96 9.65
N ILE A 183 4.04 10.54 8.70
CA ILE A 183 5.31 9.84 8.96
C ILE A 183 6.38 10.83 9.38
N THR A 184 6.49 11.96 8.67
CA THR A 184 7.46 13.02 8.94
C THR A 184 6.78 14.19 9.68
N PRO A 185 7.54 15.09 10.32
CA PRO A 185 7.01 16.31 10.88
C PRO A 185 6.28 17.12 9.80
N THR A 186 5.22 17.81 10.21
CA THR A 186 4.38 18.60 9.30
C THR A 186 4.20 20.00 9.84
N TYR A 187 4.28 20.98 8.94
CA TYR A 187 4.12 22.39 9.26
C TYR A 187 2.74 22.91 8.87
N ARG A 188 2.36 24.05 9.44
CA ARG A 188 1.05 24.67 9.20
C ARG A 188 0.76 24.94 7.72
N TYR A 189 1.76 25.35 6.94
CA TYR A 189 1.56 25.70 5.53
C TYR A 189 1.27 24.48 4.64
N GLU A 190 1.71 23.29 5.04
CA GLU A 190 1.52 22.05 4.27
C GLU A 190 0.06 21.58 4.37
N TRP A 191 -0.53 21.69 5.57
CA TRP A 191 -1.94 21.41 5.79
C TRP A 191 -2.87 22.38 5.06
N HIS A 192 -2.45 23.63 4.87
CA HIS A 192 -3.25 24.63 4.17
C HIS A 192 -3.59 24.20 2.72
N ILE A 193 -2.76 23.38 2.10
CA ILE A 193 -2.99 22.84 0.75
C ILE A 193 -4.23 21.91 0.69
N LEU A 194 -4.59 21.30 1.82
CA LEU A 194 -5.79 20.46 1.95
C LEU A 194 -7.04 21.24 2.39
N VAL A 195 -6.89 22.47 2.88
CA VAL A 195 -8.02 23.31 3.27
C VAL A 195 -8.85 23.65 2.03
N GLY A 196 -10.15 23.42 2.10
CA GLY A 196 -11.08 23.64 0.99
C GLY A 196 -11.05 22.55 -0.10
N VAL A 197 -10.19 21.54 0.01
CA VAL A 197 -10.23 20.38 -0.90
C VAL A 197 -11.54 19.64 -0.68
N ARG A 198 -12.32 19.49 -1.75
CA ARG A 198 -13.58 18.76 -1.72
C ARG A 198 -13.40 17.33 -2.22
N VAL A 199 -14.02 16.41 -1.51
CA VAL A 199 -14.18 15.01 -1.91
C VAL A 199 -15.36 14.86 -2.88
N PRO A 200 -15.48 13.72 -3.57
CA PRO A 200 -16.49 13.52 -4.62
C PRO A 200 -17.94 13.64 -4.15
N ASN A 201 -18.19 13.36 -2.86
CA ASN A 201 -19.50 13.55 -2.23
C ASN A 201 -19.84 15.03 -1.92
N GLY A 202 -18.98 15.98 -2.33
CA GLY A 202 -19.16 17.42 -2.12
C GLY A 202 -18.66 17.94 -0.76
N GLY A 203 -18.37 17.04 0.19
CA GLY A 203 -17.82 17.37 1.51
C GLY A 203 -16.38 17.86 1.46
N LEU A 204 -15.90 18.42 2.57
CA LEU A 204 -14.50 18.80 2.73
C LEU A 204 -13.68 17.58 3.13
N LEU A 205 -12.54 17.35 2.47
CA LEU A 205 -11.66 16.20 2.70
C LEU A 205 -11.34 16.01 4.18
N LEU A 206 -10.93 17.10 4.86
CA LEU A 206 -10.54 17.06 6.27
C LEU A 206 -11.71 16.77 7.21
N HIS A 207 -12.96 17.04 6.82
CA HIS A 207 -14.13 16.74 7.67
C HIS A 207 -14.39 15.24 7.79
N ASN A 208 -13.96 14.44 6.81
CA ASN A 208 -14.13 12.97 6.88
C ASN A 208 -13.06 12.29 7.74
N ILE A 209 -12.01 13.02 8.13
CA ILE A 209 -10.92 12.47 8.93
C ILE A 209 -11.36 12.37 10.39
N THR A 210 -11.39 11.13 10.86
CA THR A 210 -11.73 10.75 12.24
C THR A 210 -10.49 10.46 13.08
N HIS A 211 -9.38 10.09 12.43
CA HIS A 211 -8.14 9.74 13.11
C HIS A 211 -6.96 10.45 12.45
N LEU A 212 -6.21 11.21 13.24
CA LEU A 212 -4.93 11.80 12.85
C LEU A 212 -3.84 11.27 13.77
N ARG A 213 -2.82 10.64 13.19
CA ARG A 213 -1.64 10.14 13.91
C ARG A 213 -0.41 10.88 13.42
N LEU A 214 0.41 11.36 14.34
CA LEU A 214 1.67 12.04 14.06
C LEU A 214 2.77 11.18 14.68
N LEU A 215 3.55 10.47 13.86
CA LEU A 215 4.56 9.52 14.37
C LEU A 215 5.74 10.26 15.03
N GLU A 216 6.11 11.42 14.50
CA GLU A 216 7.23 12.20 15.00
C GLU A 216 6.74 13.52 15.64
N MET A 217 6.36 13.46 16.92
CA MET A 217 5.93 14.67 17.67
C MET A 217 7.10 15.48 18.23
N GLY A 218 8.34 14.99 18.11
CA GLY A 218 9.53 15.63 18.69
C GLY A 218 9.87 16.98 18.06
N ALA A 219 9.50 17.18 16.80
CA ALA A 219 9.68 18.42 16.06
C ALA A 219 8.31 19.00 15.71
N ALA A 220 7.94 20.13 16.34
CA ALA A 220 6.81 21.02 16.05
C ALA A 220 5.73 20.47 15.09
N ALA A 221 5.05 19.38 15.49
CA ALA A 221 4.03 18.77 14.65
C ALA A 221 2.74 19.60 14.77
N TYR A 222 2.40 20.34 13.72
CA TYR A 222 1.15 21.10 13.68
C TYR A 222 -0.01 20.19 13.25
N ALA A 223 -1.12 20.24 13.98
CA ALA A 223 -2.37 19.59 13.62
C ALA A 223 -3.47 20.64 13.37
N PRO A 224 -4.17 20.63 12.23
CA PRO A 224 -5.21 21.62 11.91
C PRO A 224 -6.54 21.27 12.61
N HIS A 225 -6.58 21.27 13.95
CA HIS A 225 -7.77 20.88 14.72
C HIS A 225 -9.04 21.64 14.32
N ALA A 226 -8.93 22.93 13.96
CA ALA A 226 -10.05 23.74 13.49
C ALA A 226 -10.71 23.23 12.19
N HIS A 227 -10.04 22.37 11.42
CA HIS A 227 -10.53 21.79 10.17
C HIS A 227 -10.83 20.28 10.28
N LEU A 228 -10.70 19.71 11.48
CA LEU A 228 -10.91 18.29 11.75
C LEU A 228 -12.02 18.12 12.80
N PRO A 229 -13.28 18.49 12.49
CA PRO A 229 -14.38 18.50 13.47
C PRO A 229 -14.72 17.11 14.03
N ASN A 230 -14.43 16.05 13.27
CA ASN A 230 -14.73 14.65 13.64
C ASN A 230 -13.54 13.92 14.24
N LEU A 231 -12.48 14.63 14.62
CA LEU A 231 -11.29 14.00 15.18
C LEU A 231 -11.63 13.34 16.52
N THR A 232 -11.63 12.00 16.55
CA THR A 232 -11.70 11.25 17.80
C THR A 232 -10.51 11.69 18.64
N PRO A 233 -10.71 12.12 19.90
CA PRO A 233 -9.62 12.49 20.78
C PRO A 233 -8.68 11.30 20.87
N SER A 234 -7.53 11.36 20.21
CA SER A 234 -6.53 10.32 20.39
C SER A 234 -6.16 10.42 21.86
N ARG A 235 -6.38 9.35 22.61
CA ARG A 235 -5.79 9.21 23.95
C ARG A 235 -4.29 9.32 23.72
N ALA A 236 -3.76 10.54 23.86
CA ALA A 236 -2.35 10.79 23.71
C ALA A 236 -1.66 9.79 24.63
N PRO A 237 -0.67 9.01 24.16
CA PRO A 237 0.10 8.17 25.04
C PRO A 237 0.67 9.10 26.10
N SER A 238 0.15 8.98 27.33
CA SER A 238 0.63 9.72 28.49
C SER A 238 2.14 9.54 28.50
N ARG A 239 2.85 10.57 28.06
CA ARG A 239 4.30 10.58 27.93
C ARG A 239 4.82 10.36 29.34
N ARG A 240 5.05 9.09 29.72
CA ARG A 240 5.78 8.74 30.95
C ARG A 240 7.11 9.44 30.76
N SER A 241 7.24 10.58 31.43
CA SER A 241 8.47 11.35 31.51
C SER A 241 9.50 10.38 32.08
N ASN A 242 10.32 9.82 31.21
CA ASN A 242 11.48 9.05 31.60
C ASN A 242 12.51 10.07 32.12
N SER A 243 12.21 10.63 33.30
CA SER A 243 13.10 11.42 34.12
C SER A 243 14.14 10.47 34.73
N ARG A 244 14.92 9.81 33.87
CA ARG A 244 16.21 9.26 34.29
C ARG A 244 17.13 10.45 34.48
N SER A 245 17.05 11.03 35.68
CA SER A 245 18.08 11.87 36.26
C SER A 245 19.40 11.11 36.18
N ARG A 246 20.22 11.40 35.17
CA ARG A 246 21.63 11.05 35.17
C ARG A 246 22.29 11.93 36.22
N SER A 247 22.26 11.49 37.48
CA SER A 247 23.16 12.00 38.51
C SER A 247 24.59 11.67 38.08
N ARG A 248 25.33 12.68 37.62
CA ARG A 248 26.79 12.62 37.54
C ARG A 248 27.32 12.39 38.97
N PRO A 249 28.20 11.41 39.21
CA PRO A 249 28.91 11.37 40.49
C PRO A 249 29.88 12.57 40.56
N PRO A 250 30.02 13.23 41.72
CA PRO A 250 31.03 14.25 41.94
C PRO A 250 32.45 13.63 41.99
N PRO A 251 33.49 14.45 41.73
CA PRO A 251 34.89 14.04 41.84
C PRO A 251 35.33 13.79 43.28
#